data_AF-I4EXM3-F1
#
_entry.id   AF-I4EXM3-F1
#
_cell.length_a   1.000
_cell.length_b   1.000
_cell.length_c   1.000
_cell.angle_alpha   90.00
_cell.angle_beta   90.00
_cell.angle_gamma   90.00
#
_symmetry.space_group_name_H-M   'P 1'
#
loop_
_entity.id
_entity.type
_entity.pdbx_description
1 polymer ?
#
loop_
_entity_poly.entity_id
_entity_poly.type
_entity_poly.pdbx_seq_one_letter_code
_entity_poly.pdbx_strand_id
1 'polypeptide(L)' 'MVDDLVDLDRRIVQALAVLRGARARAAHAPSSEARWREVLAERALDDLLDRRPLCQMRQQARSLAG' A
#
# COMPACT_ATOMS: atom_id res chain seq x y z
N MET A 1 -18.08 9.64 -7.70
CA MET A 1 -16.82 8.98 -8.07
C MET A 1 -15.76 9.49 -7.11
N VAL A 2 -15.35 8.69 -6.12
CA VAL A 2 -14.20 9.05 -5.28
C VAL A 2 -12.96 8.96 -6.18
N ASP A 3 -12.07 9.94 -6.06
CA ASP A 3 -10.86 10.00 -6.87
C ASP A 3 -10.02 8.73 -6.63
N ASP A 4 -9.85 7.91 -7.68
CA ASP A 4 -9.19 6.59 -7.59
C ASP A 4 -7.76 6.72 -7.04
N LEU A 5 -7.12 7.88 -7.21
CA LEU A 5 -5.82 8.17 -6.63
C LEU A 5 -5.90 8.42 -5.11
N VAL A 6 -6.93 9.12 -4.64
CA VAL A 6 -7.14 9.40 -3.20
C VAL A 6 -7.46 8.12 -2.43
N ASP A 7 -8.27 7.22 -3.02
CA ASP A 7 -8.51 5.90 -2.41
C ASP A 7 -7.22 5.06 -2.37
N LEU A 8 -6.43 5.08 -3.46
CA LEU A 8 -5.15 4.38 -3.50
C LEU A 8 -4.17 4.91 -2.46
N ASP A 9 -4.02 6.23 -2.33
CA ASP A 9 -3.13 6.85 -1.35
C ASP A 9 -3.57 6.50 0.08
N ARG A 10 -4.88 6.50 0.38
CA ARG A 10 -5.40 6.06 1.68
C ARG A 10 -5.01 4.61 1.97
N ARG A 11 -5.12 3.71 0.99
CA ARG A 11 -4.74 2.30 1.12
C ARG A 11 -3.24 2.12 1.29
N ILE A 12 -2.41 2.90 0.60
CA ILE A 12 -0.95 2.91 0.78
C ILE A 12 -0.59 3.30 2.21
N VAL A 13 -1.20 4.35 2.75
CA VAL A 13 -0.96 4.79 4.14
C VAL A 13 -1.35 3.70 5.15
N GLN A 14 -2.48 3.02 4.93
CA GLN A 14 -2.90 1.89 5.76
C GLN A 14 -1.92 0.72 5.68
N ALA A 15 -1.48 0.34 4.48
CA ALA A 15 -0.51 -0.74 4.27
C ALA A 15 0.84 -0.42 4.96
N LEU A 16 1.31 0.83 4.88
CA LEU A 16 2.50 1.29 5.60
C LEU A 16 2.36 1.16 7.12
N ALA A 17 1.19 1.51 7.68
CA ALA A 17 0.93 1.36 9.11
C ALA A 17 0.95 -0.13 9.53
N VAL A 18 0.35 -1.01 8.72
CA VAL A 18 0.37 -2.46 8.95
C VAL A 18 1.78 -3.02 8.90
N LEU A 19 2.59 -2.64 7.90
CA LEU A 19 3.98 -3.08 7.77
C LEU A 19 4.83 -2.63 8.97
N ARG A 20 4.70 -1.37 9.39
CA ARG A 20 5.38 -0.85 10.60
C ARG A 20 5.00 -1.65 11.84
N GLY A 21 3.72 -1.97 12.01
CA GLY A 21 3.25 -2.82 13.12
C GLY A 21 3.71 -4.27 13.03
N ALA A 22 3.84 -4.83 11.83
CA ALA A 22 4.41 -6.16 11.62
C ALA A 22 5.89 -6.19 11.99
N ARG A 23 6.67 -5.21 11.52
CA ARG A 23 8.10 -5.05 11.85
C ARG A 23 8.35 -4.86 13.34
N ALA A 24 7.56 -4.00 14.00
CA ALA A 24 7.67 -3.79 15.44
C ALA A 24 7.41 -5.09 16.23
N ARG A 25 6.41 -5.88 15.81
CA ARG A 25 6.11 -7.18 16.42
C ARG A 25 7.21 -8.20 16.16
N ALA A 26 7.75 -8.28 14.95
CA ALA A 26 8.86 -9.16 14.61
C ALA A 26 10.14 -8.82 15.38
N ALA A 27 10.39 -7.52 15.62
CA ALA A 27 11.51 -7.07 16.44
C ALA A 27 11.33 -7.41 17.93
N HIS A 28 10.10 -7.31 18.45
CA HIS A 28 9.81 -7.59 19.86
C HIS A 28 9.75 -9.10 20.17
N ALA A 29 9.13 -9.88 19.29
CA ALA A 29 8.95 -11.32 19.44
C ALA A 29 9.26 -12.03 18.10
N PRO A 30 10.55 -12.26 17.80
CA PRO A 30 10.94 -12.86 16.54
C PRO A 30 10.43 -14.29 16.44
N SER A 31 9.61 -14.54 15.41
CA SER A 31 9.11 -15.86 15.07
C SER A 31 8.95 -15.98 13.56
N SER A 32 8.91 -17.21 13.06
CA SER A 32 8.66 -17.46 11.63
C SER A 32 7.33 -16.87 11.17
N GLU A 33 6.30 -16.87 12.04
CA GLU A 33 5.00 -16.25 11.77
C GLU A 33 5.11 -14.72 11.69
N ALA A 34 5.86 -14.09 12.61
CA ALA A 34 6.07 -12.64 12.58
C ALA A 34 6.81 -12.19 11.32
N ARG A 35 7.81 -12.97 10.90
CA ARG A 35 8.54 -12.75 9.64
C ARG A 35 7.64 -12.94 8.41
N TRP A 36 6.77 -13.96 8.42
CA TRP A 36 5.80 -14.18 7.34
C TRP A 36 4.81 -13.01 7.22
N ARG A 37 4.33 -12.48 8.35
CA ARG A 37 3.45 -11.30 8.39
C ARG A 37 4.12 -10.04 7.86
N GLU A 38 5.41 -9.85 8.15
CA GLU A 38 6.19 -8.75 7.59
C GLU A 38 6.27 -8.86 6.06
N VAL A 39 6.67 -10.02 5.54
CA VAL A 39 6.79 -10.26 4.09
C VAL A 39 5.44 -10.08 3.37
N LEU A 40 4.35 -10.53 3.98
CA LEU A 40 3.00 -10.31 3.44
C LEU A 40 2.61 -8.83 3.39
N ALA A 41 2.90 -8.09 4.47
CA ALA A 41 2.59 -6.67 4.54
C ALA A 41 3.43 -5.84 3.55
N GLU A 42 4.68 -6.26 3.32
CA GLU A 42 5.58 -5.67 2.32
C GLU A 42 5.05 -5.91 0.90
N ARG A 43 4.73 -7.16 0.55
CA ARG A 43 4.12 -7.48 -0.76
C ARG A 43 2.82 -6.72 -1.00
N ALA A 44 1.96 -6.62 0.00
CA ALA A 44 0.71 -5.89 -0.11
C ALA A 44 0.91 -4.38 -0.35
N LEU A 45 2.00 -3.80 0.19
CA LEU A 45 2.36 -2.42 -0.09
C LEU A 45 2.91 -2.27 -1.51
N ASP A 46 3.79 -3.17 -1.95
CA ASP A 46 4.37 -3.16 -3.29
C ASP A 46 3.27 -3.25 -4.37
N ASP A 47 2.31 -4.15 -4.20
CA ASP A 47 1.15 -4.30 -5.10
C ASP A 47 0.33 -3.00 -5.24
N LEU A 48 0.28 -2.17 -4.20
CA LEU A 48 -0.42 -0.87 -4.24
C LEU A 48 0.44 0.20 -4.93
N LEU A 49 1.75 0.20 -4.69
CA LEU A 49 2.68 1.11 -5.33
C LEU A 49 2.74 0.85 -6.85
N ASP A 50 2.70 -0.40 -7.27
CA ASP A 50 2.67 -0.80 -8.68
C ASP A 50 1.40 -0.34 -9.41
N ARG A 51 0.30 -0.14 -8.69
CA ARG A 51 -0.97 0.39 -9.25
C ARG A 51 -0.96 1.91 -9.38
N ARG A 52 -0.04 2.61 -8.73
CA ARG A 52 0.01 4.08 -8.69
C ARG A 52 0.17 4.73 -10.08
N PRO A 53 1.07 4.26 -10.96
CA PRO A 53 1.19 4.81 -12.31
C PRO A 53 -0.13 4.73 -13.10
N LEU A 54 -0.85 3.60 -12.98
CA LEU A 54 -2.14 3.41 -13.67
C LEU A 54 -3.21 4.38 -13.15
N CYS A 55 -3.30 4.59 -11.84
CA CYS A 55 -4.23 5.57 -11.27
C CYS A 55 -3.89 7.00 -11.67
N GLN A 56 -2.60 7.36 -11.70
CA GLN A 56 -2.15 8.68 -12.16
C GLN A 56 -2.50 8.94 -13.63
N MET A 57 -2.23 7.98 -14.51
CA MET A 57 -2.58 8.10 -15.94
C MET A 57 -4.09 8.27 -16.14
N ARG A 58 -4.91 7.54 -15.36
CA ARG A 58 -6.38 7.67 -15.40
C ARG A 58 -6.86 9.04 -14.94
N GLN A 59 -6.28 9.58 -13.88
CA GLN A 59 -6.63 10.91 -13.38
C GLN A 59 -6.21 12.00 -14.39
N GLN A 60 -5.02 11.89 -14.97
CA GLN A 60 -4.56 12.79 -16.04
C GLN A 60 -5.48 12.74 -17.26
N ALA A 61 -5.85 11.55 -17.73
CA ALA A 61 -6.78 11.40 -18.86
C ALA A 61 -8.15 12.04 -18.57
N ARG A 62 -8.67 11.92 -17.34
CA ARG A 62 -9.90 12.62 -16.94
C ARG A 62 -9.73 14.13 -16.93
N SER A 63 -8.60 14.64 -16.44
CA SER A 63 -8.30 16.07 -16.41
C SER A 63 -8.15 16.69 -17.81
N LEU A 64 -7.71 15.90 -18.80
CA LEU A 64 -7.55 16.35 -20.19
C LEU A 64 -8.84 16.23 -21.01
N ALA A 65 -9.81 15.44 -20.55
CA ALA A 65 -11.09 15.22 -21.23
C ALA A 65 -12.22 16.15 -20.76
N GLY A 66 -11.96 17.00 -19.76
CA GLY A 66 -12.86 18.06 -19.27
C GLY A 66 -12.42 19.43 -19.76
#